data_AF-M1C332-F1
#
_entry.id   AF-M1C332-F1
#
_cell.length_a   1.000
_cell.length_b   1.000
_cell.length_c   1.000
_cell.angle_alpha   90.00
_cell.angle_beta   90.00
_cell.angle_gamma   90.00
#
_symmetry.space_group_name_H-M   'P 1'
#
loop_
_entity.id
_entity.type
_entity.pdbx_description
1 polymer ?
#
loop_
_entity_poly.entity_id
_entity_poly.type
_entity_poly.pdbx_seq_one_letter_code
_entity_poly.pdbx_strand_id
1 'polypeptide(L)'
;MADSEHPRLILHNFLPLDLCKELEFIHKSCCTVGYRPNVFSTTLSHLIATNCAPLIMPIIPIREKLREKAEEYFGCQYELFVEFTGLISWCRGASIGWHSDDNRPYLKQRDFAAVCYLNSYDADFKGGIFHFKDGEPADIVPMAGVSDLWT
;
A
#
# COMPACT_ATOMS: atom_id res chain seq x y z
N MET A 1 -14.16 6.49 -24.12
CA MET A 1 -13.97 7.14 -22.81
C MET A 1 -12.57 7.70 -22.85
N ALA A 2 -12.31 8.92 -22.38
CA ALA A 2 -10.96 9.46 -22.40
C ALA A 2 -10.10 8.58 -21.48
N ASP A 3 -9.21 7.78 -22.06
CA ASP A 3 -8.19 7.09 -21.29
C ASP A 3 -7.38 8.16 -20.56
N SER A 4 -7.48 8.18 -19.23
CA SER A 4 -6.59 8.99 -18.40
C SER A 4 -5.18 8.50 -18.65
N GLU A 5 -4.24 9.39 -18.99
CA GLU A 5 -2.82 9.04 -19.19
C GLU A 5 -2.21 8.38 -17.93
N HIS A 6 -2.84 8.60 -16.77
CA HIS A 6 -2.53 7.99 -15.49
C HIS A 6 -3.83 7.45 -14.85
N PRO A 7 -4.30 6.25 -15.25
CA PRO A 7 -5.51 5.68 -14.70
C PRO A 7 -5.30 5.27 -13.23
N ARG A 8 -6.27 5.59 -12.38
CA ARG A 8 -6.26 5.22 -10.95
C ARG A 8 -7.54 4.50 -10.57
N LEU A 9 -7.41 3.56 -9.64
CA LEU A 9 -8.53 2.82 -9.09
C LEU A 9 -8.54 2.96 -7.56
N ILE A 10 -9.60 3.60 -7.06
CA ILE A 10 -9.85 3.74 -5.64
C ILE A 10 -10.93 2.73 -5.24
N LEU A 11 -10.59 1.86 -4.30
CA LEU A 11 -11.48 0.83 -3.77
C LEU A 11 -11.91 1.21 -2.36
N HIS A 12 -13.12 1.73 -2.24
CA HIS A 12 -13.72 2.01 -0.94
C HIS A 12 -14.15 0.72 -0.23
N ASN A 13 -13.96 0.67 1.09
CA ASN A 13 -14.31 -0.50 1.93
C ASN A 13 -13.66 -1.81 1.43
N PHE A 14 -12.45 -1.72 0.88
CA PHE A 14 -11.71 -2.88 0.39
C PHE A 14 -11.29 -3.80 1.53
N LEU A 15 -10.83 -3.22 2.64
CA LEU A 15 -10.55 -3.94 3.88
C LEU A 15 -11.63 -3.65 4.93
N PRO A 16 -12.14 -4.68 5.61
CA PRO A 16 -12.89 -4.53 6.85
C PRO A 16 -12.06 -3.80 7.93
N LEU A 17 -12.70 -2.96 8.76
CA LEU A 17 -12.01 -2.14 9.75
C LEU A 17 -11.37 -2.96 10.89
N ASP A 18 -11.94 -4.11 11.22
CA ASP A 18 -11.36 -5.09 12.14
C ASP A 18 -10.06 -5.69 11.58
N LEU A 19 -10.03 -5.99 10.28
CA LEU A 19 -8.82 -6.43 9.60
C LEU A 19 -7.76 -5.32 9.55
N CYS A 20 -8.15 -4.06 9.35
CA CYS A 20 -7.21 -2.93 9.46
C CYS A 20 -6.53 -2.89 10.85
N LYS A 21 -7.31 -3.06 11.93
CA LYS A 21 -6.79 -3.09 13.30
C LYS A 21 -5.88 -4.29 13.55
N GLU A 22 -6.20 -5.46 13.00
CA GLU A 22 -5.36 -6.65 13.08
C GLU A 22 -4.01 -6.41 12.39
N LEU A 23 -4.00 -5.83 11.19
CA LEU A 23 -2.77 -5.48 10.47
C LEU A 23 -1.95 -4.42 11.21
N GLU A 24 -2.60 -3.42 11.80
CA GLU A 24 -1.90 -2.46 12.66
C GLU A 24 -1.21 -3.13 13.86
N PHE A 25 -1.90 -4.07 14.51
CA PHE A 25 -1.33 -4.84 15.61
C PHE A 25 -0.10 -5.62 15.14
N ILE A 26 -0.23 -6.38 14.05
CA ILE A 26 0.88 -7.14 13.45
C ILE A 26 2.06 -6.22 13.13
N HIS A 27 1.81 -5.06 12.51
CA HIS A 27 2.85 -4.09 12.22
C HIS A 27 3.55 -3.62 13.49
N LYS A 28 2.80 -3.16 14.50
CA LYS A 28 3.35 -2.66 15.77
C LYS A 28 4.14 -3.73 16.52
N SER A 29 3.78 -5.01 16.39
CA SER A 29 4.48 -6.13 17.03
C SER A 29 5.76 -6.56 16.29
N CYS A 30 5.81 -6.40 14.97
CA CYS A 30 6.87 -6.98 14.14
C CYS A 30 7.70 -5.96 13.35
N CYS A 31 7.43 -4.65 13.50
CA CYS A 31 8.12 -3.63 12.72
C CYS A 31 9.58 -3.47 13.11
N THR A 32 10.37 -3.07 12.13
CA THR A 32 11.75 -2.63 12.29
C THR A 32 11.88 -1.19 11.79
N VAL A 33 12.98 -0.53 12.16
CA VAL A 33 13.27 0.82 11.67
C VAL A 33 13.48 0.76 10.15
N GLY A 34 12.69 1.55 9.42
CA GLY A 34 12.77 1.66 7.97
C GLY A 34 13.96 2.50 7.50
N TYR A 35 14.16 2.55 6.18
CA TYR A 35 15.29 3.28 5.59
C TYR A 35 15.18 4.80 5.68
N ARG A 36 13.98 5.33 5.98
CA ARG A 36 13.74 6.77 6.16
C ARG A 36 13.61 7.11 7.64
N PRO A 37 14.04 8.32 8.06
CA PRO A 37 13.78 8.80 9.40
C PRO A 37 12.29 8.75 9.74
N ASN A 38 11.98 8.28 10.96
CA ASN A 38 10.61 8.18 11.49
C ASN A 38 9.67 7.26 10.68
N VAL A 39 10.21 6.34 9.87
CA VAL A 39 9.44 5.31 9.17
C VAL A 39 9.75 3.96 9.76
N PHE A 40 8.72 3.15 10.01
CA PHE A 40 8.87 1.75 10.40
C PHE A 40 8.27 0.84 9.32
N SER A 41 8.84 -0.34 9.14
CA SER A 41 8.38 -1.30 8.15
C SER A 41 8.29 -2.73 8.71
N THR A 42 7.30 -3.47 8.23
CA THR A 42 7.17 -4.91 8.42
C THR A 42 6.95 -5.54 7.05
N THR A 43 8.00 -6.08 6.45
CA THR A 43 7.88 -6.78 5.16
C THR A 43 7.34 -8.20 5.36
N LEU A 44 6.84 -8.81 4.29
CA LEU A 44 6.43 -10.22 4.33
C LEU A 44 7.56 -11.15 4.82
N SER A 45 8.81 -10.87 4.44
CA SER A 45 9.97 -11.63 4.95
C SER A 45 10.15 -11.52 6.46
N HIS A 46 9.89 -10.36 7.06
CA HIS A 46 9.92 -10.22 8.52
C HIS A 46 8.85 -11.10 9.17
N LEU A 47 7.64 -11.16 8.61
CA LEU A 47 6.56 -12.00 9.11
C LEU A 47 6.87 -13.48 8.93
N ILE A 48 7.41 -13.89 7.78
CA ILE A 48 7.88 -15.27 7.55
C ILE A 48 8.93 -15.66 8.59
N ALA A 49 9.86 -14.76 8.91
CA ALA A 49 10.90 -15.01 9.92
C ALA A 49 10.34 -15.23 11.34
N THR A 50 9.12 -14.75 11.64
CA THR A 50 8.46 -15.07 12.91
C THR A 50 8.05 -16.54 13.03
N ASN A 51 7.95 -17.25 11.90
CA ASN A 51 7.39 -18.60 11.80
C ASN A 51 6.00 -18.73 12.47
N CYS A 52 5.21 -17.64 12.46
CA CYS A 52 3.91 -17.57 13.10
C CYS A 52 2.82 -17.34 12.04
N ALA A 53 2.13 -18.42 11.66
CA ALA A 53 1.10 -18.37 10.61
C ALA A 53 0.02 -17.29 10.87
N PRO A 54 -0.51 -17.10 12.10
CA PRO A 54 -1.47 -16.01 12.38
C PRO A 54 -0.96 -14.60 12.07
N LEU A 55 0.35 -14.35 12.12
CA LEU A 55 0.92 -13.04 11.77
C LEU A 55 1.14 -12.86 10.27
N ILE A 56 1.17 -13.96 9.51
CA ILE A 56 1.43 -13.96 8.06
C ILE A 56 0.11 -13.98 7.28
N MET A 57 -0.81 -14.85 7.69
CA MET A 57 -2.02 -15.18 6.93
C MET A 57 -2.94 -13.98 6.63
N PRO A 58 -3.11 -12.96 7.51
CA PRO A 58 -3.95 -11.82 7.19
C PRO A 58 -3.52 -11.04 5.93
N ILE A 59 -2.22 -11.02 5.61
CA ILE A 59 -1.68 -10.24 4.50
C ILE A 59 -1.78 -10.97 3.15
N ILE A 60 -1.66 -12.30 3.14
CA ILE A 60 -1.56 -13.07 1.90
C ILE A 60 -2.83 -12.93 1.03
N PRO A 61 -4.06 -13.15 1.53
CA PRO A 61 -5.26 -12.98 0.71
C PRO A 61 -5.46 -11.54 0.22
N ILE A 62 -5.04 -10.55 1.01
CA ILE A 62 -5.16 -9.13 0.66
C ILE A 62 -4.33 -8.80 -0.58
N ARG A 63 -3.06 -9.21 -0.60
CA ARG A 63 -2.18 -8.93 -1.75
C ARG A 63 -2.64 -9.64 -3.02
N GLU A 64 -3.19 -10.85 -2.92
CA GLU A 64 -3.72 -11.58 -4.08
C GLU A 64 -4.99 -10.89 -4.60
N LYS A 65 -5.89 -10.48 -3.71
CA LYS A 65 -7.10 -9.72 -4.06
C LYS A 65 -6.77 -8.36 -4.70
N LEU A 66 -5.71 -7.69 -4.24
CA LEU A 66 -5.22 -6.45 -4.88
C LEU A 66 -4.68 -6.72 -6.28
N ARG A 67 -3.88 -7.78 -6.46
CA ARG A 67 -3.39 -8.18 -7.79
C ARG A 67 -4.57 -8.44 -8.73
N GLU A 68 -5.54 -9.24 -8.31
CA GLU A 68 -6.73 -9.54 -9.11
C GLU A 68 -7.49 -8.27 -9.50
N LYS A 69 -7.60 -7.28 -8.60
CA LYS A 69 -8.25 -5.99 -8.90
C LYS A 69 -7.45 -5.13 -9.88
N ALA A 70 -6.12 -5.14 -9.80
CA ALA A 70 -5.26 -4.49 -10.78
C ALA A 70 -5.41 -5.13 -12.16
N GLU A 71 -5.30 -6.46 -12.21
CA GLU A 71 -5.46 -7.25 -13.44
C GLU A 71 -6.82 -7.04 -14.12
N GLU A 72 -7.90 -7.02 -13.33
CA GLU A 72 -9.25 -6.76 -13.82
C GLU A 72 -9.39 -5.34 -14.40
N TYR A 73 -8.87 -4.34 -13.71
CA TYR A 73 -9.04 -2.93 -14.07
C TYR A 73 -8.16 -2.50 -15.25
N PHE A 74 -6.90 -2.93 -15.27
CA PHE A 74 -5.94 -2.57 -16.32
C PHE A 74 -5.94 -3.54 -17.51
N GLY A 75 -6.72 -4.63 -17.45
CA GLY A 75 -6.90 -5.55 -18.57
C GLY A 75 -5.68 -6.44 -18.87
N CYS A 76 -4.94 -6.82 -17.82
CA CYS A 76 -3.70 -7.60 -17.90
C CYS A 76 -3.80 -8.92 -17.10
N GLN A 77 -4.91 -9.65 -17.27
CA GLN A 77 -5.21 -10.83 -16.46
C GLN A 77 -4.10 -11.88 -16.52
N TYR A 78 -3.69 -12.37 -15.34
CA TYR A 78 -2.64 -13.36 -15.14
C TYR A 78 -1.22 -12.92 -15.56
N GLU A 79 -1.01 -11.64 -15.84
CA GLU A 79 0.30 -11.11 -16.23
C GLU A 79 1.09 -10.56 -15.04
N LEU A 80 0.44 -10.36 -13.88
CA LEU A 80 1.06 -9.67 -12.75
C LEU A 80 1.64 -10.62 -11.71
N PHE A 81 2.74 -10.18 -11.10
CA PHE A 81 3.36 -10.79 -9.93
C PHE A 81 3.56 -9.73 -8.84
N VAL A 82 3.27 -10.09 -7.60
CA VAL A 82 3.45 -9.19 -6.45
C VAL A 82 4.92 -9.17 -6.02
N GLU A 83 5.66 -8.15 -6.48
CA GLU A 83 7.09 -7.97 -6.16
C GLU A 83 7.33 -7.72 -4.67
N PHE A 84 6.52 -6.84 -4.06
CA PHE A 84 6.72 -6.38 -2.69
C PHE A 84 5.41 -6.41 -1.91
N THR A 85 5.50 -6.81 -0.64
CA THR A 85 4.40 -6.69 0.31
C THR A 85 4.96 -6.30 1.67
N GLY A 86 4.40 -5.26 2.26
CA GLY A 86 4.78 -4.82 3.60
C GLY A 86 3.79 -3.83 4.21
N LEU A 87 3.83 -3.76 5.54
CA LEU A 87 3.12 -2.77 6.34
C LEU A 87 4.11 -1.65 6.67
N ILE A 88 3.70 -0.41 6.45
CA ILE A 88 4.55 0.77 6.63
C ILE A 88 3.82 1.78 7.51
N SER A 89 4.50 2.31 8.51
CA SER A 89 4.01 3.46 9.28
C SER A 89 4.92 4.67 9.09
N TRP A 90 4.28 5.81 8.89
CA TRP A 90 4.90 7.12 8.75
C TRP A 90 4.64 7.89 10.04
N CYS A 91 5.62 7.95 10.93
CA CYS A 91 5.48 8.65 12.20
C CYS A 91 5.68 10.16 12.03
N ARG A 92 5.50 10.91 13.13
CA ARG A 92 5.65 12.37 13.14
C ARG A 92 6.97 12.81 12.52
N GLY A 93 6.89 13.70 11.53
CA GLY A 93 8.06 14.24 10.83
C GLY A 93 8.58 13.35 9.69
N ALA A 94 8.00 12.16 9.48
CA ALA A 94 8.27 11.37 8.29
C ALA A 94 7.64 12.04 7.06
N SER A 95 8.31 11.93 5.92
CA SER A 95 7.78 12.38 4.63
C SER A 95 8.50 11.66 3.49
N ILE A 96 7.86 11.65 2.33
CA ILE A 96 8.45 11.22 1.07
C ILE A 96 8.23 12.32 0.03
N GLY A 97 9.30 12.71 -0.64
CA GLY A 97 9.22 13.67 -1.75
C GLY A 97 8.74 13.03 -3.04
N TRP A 98 8.60 13.84 -4.08
CA TRP A 98 8.23 13.40 -5.41
C TRP A 98 9.15 12.29 -5.94
N HIS A 99 8.55 11.21 -6.42
CA HIS A 99 9.24 10.08 -7.03
C HIS A 99 8.26 9.30 -7.92
N SER A 100 8.80 8.47 -8.82
CA SER A 100 8.08 7.36 -9.43
C SER A 100 8.43 6.05 -8.73
N ASP A 101 7.54 5.05 -8.77
CA ASP A 101 7.80 3.76 -8.12
C ASP A 101 8.82 2.89 -8.88
N ASP A 102 9.07 3.20 -10.15
CA ASP A 102 10.03 2.57 -11.05
C ASP A 102 11.40 3.30 -11.10
N ASN A 103 11.68 4.18 -10.12
CA ASN A 103 12.78 5.16 -10.20
C ASN A 103 14.22 4.60 -10.12
N ARG A 104 14.40 3.28 -9.94
CA ARG A 104 15.72 2.62 -9.92
C ARG A 104 15.78 1.50 -10.96
N PRO A 105 16.97 1.14 -11.48
CA PRO A 105 17.12 0.05 -12.45
C PRO A 105 16.48 -1.27 -12.02
N TYR A 106 16.57 -1.63 -10.74
CA TYR A 106 15.98 -2.87 -10.18
C TYR A 106 14.49 -2.76 -9.86
N LEU A 107 13.87 -1.58 -10.08
CA LEU A 107 12.45 -1.30 -9.90
C LEU A 107 11.73 -1.05 -11.23
N LYS A 108 12.46 -1.09 -12.36
CA LYS A 108 11.94 -0.69 -13.68
C LYS A 108 10.83 -1.60 -14.19
N GLN A 109 10.70 -2.79 -13.64
CA GLN A 109 9.64 -3.76 -13.95
C GLN A 109 8.32 -3.51 -13.22
N ARG A 110 8.19 -2.43 -12.43
CA ARG A 110 6.94 -2.13 -11.71
C ARG A 110 5.99 -1.39 -12.64
N ASP A 111 4.99 -2.12 -13.13
CA ASP A 111 3.92 -1.54 -13.95
C ASP A 111 2.82 -0.86 -13.11
N PHE A 112 2.63 -1.35 -11.88
CA PHE A 112 1.57 -0.89 -10.99
C PHE A 112 2.02 -0.85 -9.53
N ALA A 113 1.42 0.03 -8.76
CA ALA A 113 1.53 0.07 -7.31
C ALA A 113 0.15 0.15 -6.64
N ALA A 114 0.10 -0.31 -5.39
CA ALA A 114 -1.12 -0.35 -4.61
C ALA A 114 -0.82 -0.09 -3.13
N VAL A 115 -1.69 0.68 -2.47
CA VAL A 115 -1.67 0.83 -1.00
C VAL A 115 -3.04 0.56 -0.40
N CYS A 116 -3.05 0.02 0.81
CA CYS A 116 -4.23 -0.04 1.67
C CYS A 116 -3.98 0.86 2.87
N TYR A 117 -4.88 1.79 3.14
CA TYR A 117 -4.82 2.61 4.33
C TYR A 117 -5.44 1.86 5.51
N LEU A 118 -4.70 1.79 6.61
CA LEU A 118 -5.12 1.05 7.81
C LEU A 118 -5.72 1.96 8.89
N ASN A 119 -5.33 3.24 8.89
CA ASN A 119 -5.82 4.28 9.76
C ASN A 119 -6.23 5.53 8.94
N SER A 120 -6.92 6.46 9.59
CA SER A 120 -7.60 7.56 8.90
C SER A 120 -7.03 8.92 9.25
N TYR A 121 -6.91 9.77 8.22
CA TYR A 121 -6.65 11.19 8.38
C TYR A 121 -7.73 11.86 9.24
N ASP A 122 -7.31 12.83 10.06
CA ASP A 122 -8.11 13.58 11.03
C ASP A 122 -8.74 12.79 12.19
N ALA A 123 -8.77 11.46 12.12
CA ALA A 123 -9.15 10.59 13.25
C ALA A 123 -7.92 10.09 14.02
N ASP A 124 -6.95 9.53 13.31
CA ASP A 124 -5.79 8.84 13.91
C ASP A 124 -4.50 9.66 13.79
N PHE A 125 -4.40 10.48 12.74
CA PHE A 125 -3.23 11.32 12.46
C PHE A 125 -3.58 12.59 11.67
N LYS A 126 -2.61 13.51 11.59
CA LYS A 126 -2.67 14.73 10.78
C LYS A 126 -1.46 14.84 9.86
N GLY A 127 -1.68 15.39 8.66
CA GLY A 127 -0.71 15.35 7.56
C GLY A 127 -0.76 14.03 6.80
N GLY A 128 0.28 13.71 6.02
CA GLY A 128 0.38 12.41 5.34
C GLY A 128 -0.63 12.19 4.21
N ILE A 129 -1.18 13.25 3.64
CA ILE A 129 -1.99 13.16 2.41
C ILE A 129 -1.11 12.62 1.29
N PHE A 130 -1.65 11.68 0.51
CA PHE A 130 -0.94 11.11 -0.63
C PHE A 130 -1.18 11.99 -1.84
N HIS A 131 -0.11 12.50 -2.44
CA HIS A 131 -0.17 13.45 -3.54
C HIS A 131 0.35 12.81 -4.82
N PHE A 132 -0.41 12.92 -5.88
CA PHE A 132 0.02 12.60 -7.24
C PHE A 132 0.43 13.89 -7.96
N LYS A 133 1.51 13.80 -8.73
CA LYS A 133 2.03 14.95 -9.47
C LYS A 133 1.17 15.28 -10.70
N ASP A 134 0.71 14.24 -11.39
CA ASP A 134 0.02 14.33 -12.68
C ASP A 134 -1.15 13.34 -12.66
N GLY A 135 -2.32 13.66 -13.24
CA GLY A 135 -3.50 12.79 -13.30
C GLY A 135 -4.48 12.93 -12.12
N GLU A 136 -5.70 12.41 -12.27
CA GLU A 136 -6.79 12.55 -11.29
C GLU A 136 -7.15 11.24 -10.57
N PRO A 137 -7.53 11.29 -9.28
CA PRO A 137 -7.57 12.48 -8.43
C PRO A 137 -6.19 12.90 -7.90
N ALA A 138 -5.86 14.19 -7.96
CA ALA A 138 -4.53 14.70 -7.56
C ALA A 138 -4.11 14.34 -6.12
N ASP A 139 -5.07 14.19 -5.22
CA ASP A 139 -4.84 13.85 -3.82
C ASP A 139 -5.70 12.66 -3.38
N ILE A 140 -5.12 11.79 -2.56
CA ILE A 140 -5.85 10.75 -1.83
C ILE A 140 -5.72 11.03 -0.33
N VAL A 141 -6.88 11.20 0.29
CA VAL A 141 -6.99 11.29 1.75
C VAL A 141 -6.96 9.87 2.32
N PRO A 142 -5.96 9.51 3.13
CA PRO A 142 -5.90 8.19 3.74
C PRO A 142 -7.10 7.93 4.65
N MET A 143 -7.81 6.84 4.40
CA MET A 143 -8.98 6.43 5.16
C MET A 143 -8.93 4.92 5.38
N ALA A 144 -9.06 4.49 6.64
CA ALA A 144 -9.00 3.07 6.99
C ALA A 144 -9.97 2.24 6.12
N GLY A 145 -9.45 1.18 5.51
CA GLY A 145 -10.23 0.30 4.66
C GLY A 145 -10.30 0.71 3.19
N VAL A 146 -9.80 1.89 2.82
CA VAL A 146 -9.66 2.31 1.42
C VAL A 146 -8.34 1.79 0.85
N SER A 147 -8.38 1.33 -0.39
CA SER A 147 -7.20 1.01 -1.19
C SER A 147 -7.12 1.88 -2.43
N ASP A 148 -5.90 2.17 -2.85
CA ASP A 148 -5.61 2.93 -4.06
C ASP A 148 -4.63 2.13 -4.94
N LEU A 149 -4.84 2.14 -6.25
CA LEU A 149 -4.01 1.47 -7.25
C LEU A 149 -3.73 2.42 -8.42
N TRP A 150 -2.48 2.47 -8.86
CA TRP A 150 -2.02 3.33 -9.96
C TRP A 150 -0.91 2.67 -10.77
N THR A 151 -0.63 3.28 -11.93
CA THR A 151 0.52 3.01 -12.80
C THR A 151 1.75 3.78 -12.36
#